data_AF-A0A7S3HHG8-F1
#
_entry.id   AF-A0A7S3HHG8-F1
#
_cell.length_a   1.000
_cell.length_b   1.000
_cell.length_c   1.000
_cell.angle_alpha   90.00
_cell.angle_beta   90.00
_cell.angle_gamma   90.00
#
_symmetry.space_group_name_H-M   'P 1'
#
loop_
_entity.id
_entity.type
_entity.pdbx_description
1 polymer ?
#
loop_
_entity_poly.entity_id
_entity_poly.type
_entity_poly.pdbx_seq_one_letter_code
_entity_poly.pdbx_strand_id
1 'polypeptide(L)'
;MNSSVIDLTDFQGYDEPGSATATESVIVDREEAFHEPTCSRLPSECTCSNVSWIWATHQHRVNESYQRSGKWMLFPNSGKVDEAWFKVVDLLADRKLGGCAKVAPVCRKQNNMHVICIYTSDHENVKEVFSVLHTLRNSGISSASSCTLNYKTDDATYAAVYATDHAAVSAGFAGAKAPGHKNFKVSKYTSVGFQGNKKVMMKLNNIGPDHLCSLVAEMPLEATTTDIDEYFQTLPATASEFAEEVLAATFESNHLMTDYYPVERDRSSSWSAYDYNSGSGSPKK
;
A
#
# COMPACT_ATOMS: atom_id res chain seq x y z
N MET A 1 19.85 -66.60 9.47
CA MET A 1 19.49 -66.75 8.04
C MET A 1 17.98 -66.90 7.97
N ASN A 2 17.30 -65.96 7.29
CA ASN A 2 15.99 -66.00 6.60
C ASN A 2 14.86 -66.87 7.20
N SER A 3 13.58 -66.47 7.33
CA SER A 3 12.76 -65.47 6.65
C SER A 3 11.39 -65.41 7.36
N SER A 4 10.71 -64.25 7.26
CA SER A 4 9.24 -64.01 7.31
C SER A 4 8.48 -64.42 8.58
N VAL A 5 7.54 -63.65 9.12
CA VAL A 5 6.27 -63.24 8.50
C VAL A 5 5.75 -61.98 9.23
N ILE A 6 5.12 -61.10 8.45
CA ILE A 6 4.38 -59.89 8.85
C ILE A 6 3.12 -60.31 9.63
N ASP A 7 2.88 -59.77 10.82
CA ASP A 7 1.57 -59.81 11.45
C ASP A 7 1.00 -58.39 11.62
N LEU A 8 -0.23 -58.25 11.16
CA LEU A 8 -0.99 -57.03 10.91
C LEU A 8 -1.99 -56.85 12.05
N THR A 9 -1.56 -56.32 13.19
CA THR A 9 -2.49 -55.81 14.21
C THR A 9 -1.89 -54.63 14.96
N ASP A 10 -1.87 -53.47 14.34
CA ASP A 10 -1.92 -52.20 15.07
C ASP A 10 -2.75 -51.20 14.25
N PHE A 11 -4.06 -51.37 14.38
CA PHE A 11 -5.07 -50.40 13.98
C PHE A 11 -5.13 -49.32 15.08
N GLN A 12 -4.08 -48.48 15.14
CA GLN A 12 -4.06 -47.31 16.03
C GLN A 12 -4.53 -46.07 15.28
N GLY A 13 -5.63 -45.50 15.79
CA GLY A 13 -5.87 -44.06 15.78
C GLY A 13 -6.11 -43.43 14.43
N TYR A 14 -7.36 -43.43 13.97
CA TYR A 14 -7.87 -42.26 13.27
C TYR A 14 -7.84 -41.09 14.25
N ASP A 15 -6.74 -40.33 14.27
CA ASP A 15 -6.75 -39.00 14.85
C ASP A 15 -7.68 -38.15 13.98
N GLU A 16 -8.76 -37.71 14.61
CA GLU A 16 -9.70 -36.76 14.02
C GLU A 16 -8.95 -35.53 13.47
N PRO A 17 -9.46 -34.88 12.41
CA PRO A 17 -8.97 -33.58 12.02
C PRO A 17 -9.26 -32.58 13.14
N GLY A 18 -8.27 -32.44 14.02
CA GLY A 18 -8.24 -31.45 15.08
C GLY A 18 -8.56 -30.10 14.48
N SER A 19 -9.65 -29.52 14.99
CA SER A 19 -10.03 -28.13 14.84
C SER A 19 -8.78 -27.24 14.77
N ALA A 20 -8.47 -26.74 13.58
CA ALA A 20 -7.53 -25.65 13.43
C ALA A 20 -8.16 -24.45 14.13
N THR A 21 -7.84 -24.27 15.42
CA THR A 21 -8.14 -23.05 16.14
C THR A 21 -7.51 -21.93 15.34
N ALA A 22 -8.35 -21.08 14.73
CA ALA A 22 -7.91 -19.90 14.02
C ALA A 22 -6.99 -19.12 14.95
N THR A 23 -5.67 -19.16 14.70
CA THR A 23 -4.71 -18.35 15.43
C THR A 23 -5.17 -16.91 15.27
N GLU A 24 -5.58 -16.30 16.37
CA GLU A 24 -5.96 -14.90 16.43
C GLU A 24 -4.89 -14.08 15.70
N SER A 25 -5.30 -13.33 14.69
CA SER A 25 -4.36 -12.66 13.81
C SER A 25 -3.74 -11.48 14.54
N VAL A 26 -2.62 -11.71 15.20
CA VAL A 26 -1.88 -10.66 15.90
C VAL A 26 -1.35 -9.66 14.86
N ILE A 27 -1.83 -8.42 14.96
CA ILE A 27 -1.31 -7.28 14.22
C ILE A 27 -0.15 -6.70 15.01
N VAL A 28 1.01 -6.56 14.35
CA VAL A 28 2.25 -6.06 14.97
C VAL A 28 2.71 -4.78 14.30
N ASP A 29 3.23 -3.85 15.12
CA ASP A 29 4.07 -2.75 14.66
C ASP A 29 5.53 -3.25 14.55
N ARG A 30 6.12 -3.13 13.36
CA ARG A 30 7.50 -3.55 13.08
C ARG A 30 8.52 -2.63 13.75
N GLU A 31 8.09 -1.41 14.06
CA GLU A 31 8.89 -0.38 14.69
C GLU A 31 8.53 -0.22 16.18
N GLU A 32 7.81 -1.19 16.77
CA GLU A 32 7.38 -1.17 18.17
C GLU A 32 8.53 -0.86 19.15
N ALA A 33 9.69 -1.48 18.92
CA ALA A 33 10.88 -1.29 19.75
C ALA A 33 11.54 0.09 19.63
N PHE A 34 11.20 0.88 18.60
CA PHE A 34 11.74 2.23 18.39
C PHE A 34 10.87 3.32 19.02
N HIS A 35 9.69 2.97 19.53
CA HIS A 35 8.87 3.90 20.32
C HIS A 35 9.49 4.15 21.68
N GLU A 36 9.44 5.40 22.12
CA GLU A 36 9.79 5.76 23.49
C GLU A 36 8.74 5.19 24.47
N PRO A 37 9.12 4.83 25.71
CA PRO A 37 8.17 4.23 26.67
C PRO A 37 6.92 5.08 26.94
N THR A 38 7.03 6.40 26.80
CA THR A 38 5.94 7.37 27.01
C THR A 38 5.12 7.66 25.74
N CYS A 39 5.43 7.03 24.61
CA CYS A 39 4.73 7.26 23.35
C CYS A 39 3.31 6.68 23.40
N SER A 40 2.31 7.48 23.04
CA SER A 40 0.91 7.02 22.93
C SER A 40 0.67 6.09 21.74
N ARG A 41 1.64 5.99 20.80
CA ARG A 41 1.55 5.25 19.53
C ARG A 41 0.40 5.71 18.62
N LEU A 42 -0.22 6.84 18.94
CA LEU A 42 -1.23 7.46 18.11
C LEU A 42 -0.54 8.21 16.96
N PRO A 43 -0.95 8.00 15.70
CA PRO A 43 -0.36 8.70 14.57
C PRO A 43 -0.37 10.23 14.72
N SER A 44 -1.42 10.80 15.31
CA SER A 44 -1.54 12.25 15.54
C SER A 44 -0.60 12.81 16.61
N GLU A 45 -0.07 11.96 17.50
CA GLU A 45 0.70 12.37 18.69
C GLU A 45 2.15 11.81 18.70
N CYS A 46 2.43 10.75 17.97
CA CYS A 46 3.73 10.07 18.00
C CYS A 46 4.86 10.97 17.43
N THR A 47 5.77 11.40 18.31
CA THR A 47 6.93 12.24 17.98
C THR A 47 8.27 11.51 18.07
N CYS A 48 8.26 10.18 18.24
CA CYS A 48 9.48 9.40 18.40
C CYS A 48 10.43 9.58 17.21
N SER A 49 11.68 9.94 17.48
CA SER A 49 12.65 10.29 16.43
C SER A 49 13.07 9.09 15.57
N ASN A 50 13.04 7.89 16.15
CA ASN A 50 13.45 6.65 15.51
C ASN A 50 12.28 5.88 14.88
N VAL A 51 11.05 6.39 14.97
CA VAL A 51 9.87 5.80 14.33
C VAL A 51 9.64 6.51 13.00
N SER A 52 9.90 5.81 11.91
CA SER A 52 9.60 6.26 10.56
C SER A 52 8.15 6.01 10.19
N TRP A 53 7.59 4.90 10.65
CA TRP A 53 6.23 4.47 10.34
C TRP A 53 5.63 3.71 11.51
N ILE A 54 4.35 3.93 11.78
CA ILE A 54 3.58 3.03 12.65
C ILE A 54 2.97 1.96 11.75
N TRP A 55 3.32 0.70 11.99
CA TRP A 55 2.90 -0.42 11.15
C TRP A 55 1.74 -1.21 11.74
N ALA A 56 0.96 -1.80 10.85
CA ALA A 56 0.00 -2.85 11.15
C ALA A 56 0.27 -4.00 10.18
N THR A 57 0.87 -5.09 10.65
CA THR A 57 1.23 -6.25 9.84
C THR A 57 0.80 -7.54 10.52
N HIS A 58 0.33 -8.54 9.77
CA HIS A 58 0.16 -9.88 10.33
C HIS A 58 1.51 -10.53 10.63
N GLN A 59 1.69 -11.05 11.85
CA GLN A 59 2.94 -11.63 12.37
C GLN A 59 3.59 -12.71 11.47
N HIS A 60 2.81 -13.42 10.64
CA HIS A 60 3.28 -14.56 9.83
C HIS A 60 3.33 -14.30 8.31
N ARG A 61 3.39 -13.06 7.82
CA ARG A 61 3.57 -12.86 6.37
C ARG A 61 5.00 -13.17 5.92
N VAL A 62 5.11 -14.28 5.20
CA VAL A 62 6.29 -14.73 4.45
C VAL A 62 6.47 -13.85 3.23
N ASN A 63 7.64 -13.22 3.12
CA ASN A 63 8.27 -12.64 1.92
C ASN A 63 7.36 -12.48 0.70
N GLU A 64 6.62 -11.37 0.65
CA GLU A 64 5.99 -10.94 -0.59
C GLU A 64 7.07 -10.38 -1.51
N SER A 65 7.06 -10.80 -2.78
CA SER A 65 7.93 -10.21 -3.79
C SER A 65 7.57 -8.73 -3.96
N TYR A 66 8.43 -7.83 -3.47
CA TYR A 66 8.27 -6.37 -3.59
C TYR A 66 8.03 -5.87 -5.02
N GLN A 67 8.39 -6.66 -6.02
CA GLN A 67 8.25 -6.35 -7.44
C GLN A 67 6.79 -6.27 -7.89
N ARG A 68 5.90 -7.06 -7.28
CA ARG A 68 4.47 -7.07 -7.66
C ARG A 68 3.59 -6.32 -6.67
N SER A 69 4.11 -5.91 -5.52
CA SER A 69 3.30 -5.18 -4.54
C SER A 69 2.96 -3.76 -4.97
N GLY A 70 1.93 -3.23 -4.33
CA GLY A 70 1.55 -1.83 -4.47
C GLY A 70 0.65 -1.41 -3.32
N LYS A 71 0.28 -0.13 -3.28
CA LYS A 71 -0.43 0.44 -2.14
C LYS A 71 -1.49 1.46 -2.53
N TRP A 72 -2.65 1.35 -1.87
CA TRP A 72 -3.62 2.44 -1.79
C TRP A 72 -3.13 3.49 -0.79
N MET A 73 -3.18 4.76 -1.18
CA MET A 73 -2.77 5.88 -0.35
C MET A 73 -3.97 6.72 0.07
N LEU A 74 -4.16 6.88 1.39
CA LEU A 74 -5.14 7.76 2.01
C LEU A 74 -4.40 8.94 2.64
N PHE A 75 -5.05 10.10 2.61
CA PHE A 75 -4.52 11.32 3.21
C PHE A 75 -5.52 11.94 4.18
N PRO A 76 -5.69 11.41 5.40
CA PRO A 76 -6.51 12.03 6.43
C PRO A 76 -5.80 13.24 7.05
N ASN A 77 -6.57 14.22 7.53
CA ASN A 77 -6.03 15.32 8.34
C ASN A 77 -5.71 14.84 9.77
N SER A 78 -4.92 15.62 10.52
CA SER A 78 -4.52 15.27 11.90
C SER A 78 -5.71 14.99 12.84
N GLY A 79 -6.87 15.62 12.65
CA GLY A 79 -8.04 15.39 13.51
C GLY A 79 -8.82 14.11 13.18
N LYS A 80 -8.46 13.42 12.09
CA LYS A 80 -9.13 12.22 11.59
C LYS A 80 -8.20 11.03 11.39
N VAL A 81 -6.89 11.22 11.50
CA VAL A 81 -5.91 10.16 11.24
C VAL A 81 -6.04 8.99 12.21
N ASP A 82 -6.25 9.24 13.51
CA ASP A 82 -6.31 8.14 14.48
C ASP A 82 -7.56 7.28 14.27
N GLU A 83 -8.72 7.93 14.07
CA GLU A 83 -9.98 7.24 13.74
C GLU A 83 -9.84 6.41 12.47
N ALA A 84 -9.22 6.97 11.42
CA ALA A 84 -8.98 6.26 10.17
C ALA A 84 -7.98 5.10 10.37
N TRP A 85 -6.95 5.30 11.17
CA TRP A 85 -5.92 4.30 11.43
C TRP A 85 -6.47 3.10 12.21
N PHE A 86 -7.23 3.32 13.28
CA PHE A 86 -7.86 2.23 14.03
C PHE A 86 -8.78 1.39 13.14
N LYS A 87 -9.61 2.02 12.31
CA LYS A 87 -10.45 1.30 11.34
C LYS A 87 -9.62 0.47 10.35
N VAL A 88 -8.47 0.99 9.90
CA VAL A 88 -7.55 0.21 9.04
C VAL A 88 -6.98 -0.99 9.79
N VAL A 89 -6.58 -0.82 11.04
CA VAL A 89 -6.07 -1.91 11.89
C VAL A 89 -7.15 -2.99 12.11
N ASP A 90 -8.38 -2.60 12.42
CA ASP A 90 -9.50 -3.53 12.62
C ASP A 90 -9.81 -4.31 11.34
N LEU A 91 -9.89 -3.63 10.20
CA LEU A 91 -10.14 -4.30 8.91
C LEU A 91 -8.98 -5.20 8.46
N LEU A 92 -7.74 -4.86 8.85
CA LEU A 92 -6.59 -5.74 8.66
C LEU A 92 -6.69 -6.99 9.53
N ALA A 93 -7.01 -6.83 10.82
CA ALA A 93 -7.22 -7.96 11.74
C ALA A 93 -8.33 -8.90 11.21
N ASP A 94 -9.41 -8.33 10.67
CA ASP A 94 -10.49 -9.07 10.02
C ASP A 94 -10.13 -9.70 8.67
N ARG A 95 -8.90 -9.52 8.17
CA ARG A 95 -8.43 -9.97 6.84
C ARG A 95 -9.27 -9.43 5.67
N LYS A 96 -9.88 -8.26 5.84
CA LYS A 96 -10.66 -7.56 4.80
C LYS A 96 -9.81 -6.62 3.94
N LEU A 97 -8.61 -6.30 4.40
CA LEU A 97 -7.59 -5.55 3.65
C LEU A 97 -6.45 -6.49 3.24
N GLY A 98 -5.43 -5.94 2.56
CA GLY A 98 -4.24 -6.71 2.20
C GLY A 98 -3.34 -7.03 3.41
N GLY A 99 -2.04 -7.26 3.18
CA GLY A 99 -1.18 -7.86 4.21
C GLY A 99 -0.65 -6.97 5.30
N CYS A 100 -0.57 -5.69 4.99
CA CYS A 100 -0.07 -4.70 5.92
C CYS A 100 -0.56 -3.30 5.56
N ALA A 101 -0.55 -2.45 6.56
CA ALA A 101 -0.61 -1.02 6.37
C ALA A 101 0.45 -0.32 7.20
N LYS A 102 0.69 0.94 6.85
CA LYS A 102 1.51 1.85 7.65
C LYS A 102 0.95 3.25 7.60
N VAL A 103 1.16 4.01 8.67
CA VAL A 103 0.78 5.40 8.78
C VAL A 103 1.97 6.26 9.16
N ALA A 104 2.07 7.43 8.53
CA ALA A 104 3.08 8.42 8.88
C ALA A 104 2.72 9.05 10.23
N PRO A 105 3.61 9.01 11.24
CA PRO A 105 3.42 9.73 12.49
C PRO A 105 3.44 11.25 12.30
N VAL A 106 3.05 12.02 13.32
CA VAL A 106 2.93 13.49 13.24
C VAL A 106 4.25 14.16 12.87
N CYS A 107 5.39 13.60 13.27
CA CYS A 107 6.71 14.09 12.88
C CYS A 107 7.00 14.00 11.38
N ARG A 108 6.19 13.23 10.62
CA ARG A 108 6.34 13.04 9.17
C ARG A 108 5.13 13.52 8.36
N LYS A 109 4.18 14.22 8.98
CA LYS A 109 3.00 14.73 8.26
C LYS A 109 3.39 15.84 7.28
N GLN A 110 2.65 15.93 6.18
CA GLN A 110 2.85 16.97 5.17
C GLN A 110 1.59 17.83 5.07
N ASN A 111 1.72 19.15 5.16
CA ASN A 111 0.59 20.09 5.02
C ASN A 111 -0.61 19.74 5.91
N ASN A 112 -0.37 19.37 7.18
CA ASN A 112 -1.38 18.92 8.14
C ASN A 112 -2.13 17.62 7.78
N MET A 113 -1.61 16.87 6.80
CA MET A 113 -2.14 15.60 6.36
C MET A 113 -1.15 14.48 6.68
N HIS A 114 -1.68 13.38 7.19
CA HIS A 114 -0.94 12.14 7.32
C HIS A 114 -1.10 11.33 6.04
N VAL A 115 -0.23 10.35 5.82
CA VAL A 115 -0.42 9.34 4.77
C VAL A 115 -0.60 7.98 5.42
N ILE A 116 -1.67 7.28 5.05
CA ILE A 116 -1.89 5.86 5.35
C ILE A 116 -1.71 5.09 4.05
N CYS A 117 -0.84 4.10 4.06
CA CYS A 117 -0.60 3.20 2.93
C CYS A 117 -1.14 1.81 3.29
N ILE A 118 -2.06 1.27 2.49
CA ILE A 118 -2.57 -0.10 2.60
C ILE A 118 -2.04 -0.90 1.41
N TYR A 119 -1.30 -1.97 1.68
CA TYR A 119 -0.62 -2.76 0.65
C TYR A 119 -1.48 -3.90 0.13
N THR A 120 -1.32 -4.20 -1.16
CA THR A 120 -1.75 -5.47 -1.77
C THR A 120 -0.52 -6.22 -2.28
N SER A 121 -0.62 -7.55 -2.31
CA SER A 121 0.52 -8.42 -2.61
C SER A 121 0.90 -8.39 -4.10
N ASP A 122 -0.12 -8.28 -4.96
CA ASP A 122 0.04 -8.29 -6.40
C ASP A 122 -0.84 -7.21 -7.05
N HIS A 123 -0.21 -6.22 -7.67
CA HIS A 123 -0.89 -5.13 -8.34
C HIS A 123 -1.53 -5.54 -9.68
N GLU A 124 -1.20 -6.71 -10.22
CA GLU A 124 -1.86 -7.30 -11.40
C GLU A 124 -3.04 -8.19 -11.01
N ASN A 125 -3.13 -8.59 -9.73
CA ASN A 125 -4.36 -9.15 -9.19
C ASN A 125 -5.39 -8.04 -8.99
N VAL A 126 -6.00 -7.62 -10.11
CA VAL A 126 -6.95 -6.50 -10.15
C VAL A 126 -8.15 -6.76 -9.21
N LYS A 127 -8.50 -8.02 -8.97
CA LYS A 127 -9.55 -8.43 -8.02
C LYS A 127 -9.16 -8.09 -6.57
N GLU A 128 -7.95 -8.45 -6.13
CA GLU A 128 -7.43 -8.08 -4.81
C GLU A 128 -7.40 -6.55 -4.66
N VAL A 129 -6.84 -5.85 -5.65
CA VAL A 129 -6.73 -4.38 -5.64
C VAL A 129 -8.09 -3.70 -5.53
N PHE A 130 -9.08 -4.17 -6.29
CA PHE A 130 -10.44 -3.63 -6.27
C PHE A 130 -11.19 -3.99 -4.98
N SER A 131 -11.03 -5.20 -4.45
CA SER A 131 -11.66 -5.64 -3.20
C SER A 131 -11.21 -4.78 -2.01
N VAL A 132 -9.90 -4.48 -1.94
CA VAL A 132 -9.35 -3.56 -0.93
C VAL A 132 -9.92 -2.15 -1.12
N LEU A 133 -10.00 -1.64 -2.36
CA LEU A 133 -10.61 -0.34 -2.63
C LEU A 133 -12.06 -0.28 -2.17
N HIS A 134 -12.86 -1.29 -2.51
CA HIS A 134 -14.26 -1.35 -2.14
C HIS A 134 -14.44 -1.35 -0.62
N THR A 135 -13.66 -2.17 0.08
CA THR A 135 -13.64 -2.22 1.55
C THR A 135 -13.29 -0.84 2.16
N LEU A 136 -12.30 -0.13 1.61
CA LEU A 136 -11.92 1.21 2.06
C LEU A 136 -13.02 2.27 1.83
N ARG A 137 -13.81 2.11 0.76
CA ARG A 137 -14.96 2.99 0.47
C ARG A 137 -16.15 2.66 1.37
N ASN A 138 -16.49 1.37 1.51
CA ASN A 138 -17.66 0.91 2.25
C ASN A 138 -17.52 1.13 3.77
N SER A 139 -16.30 1.03 4.30
CA SER A 139 -16.01 1.31 5.72
C SER A 139 -16.09 2.80 6.11
N GLY A 140 -16.26 3.71 5.13
CA GLY A 140 -16.32 5.15 5.37
C GLY A 140 -14.97 5.79 5.75
N ILE A 141 -13.87 5.03 5.81
CA ILE A 141 -12.52 5.54 6.09
C ILE A 141 -12.13 6.58 5.04
N SER A 142 -12.45 6.31 3.77
CA SER A 142 -12.12 7.23 2.69
C SER A 142 -12.83 8.59 2.78
N SER A 143 -14.00 8.67 3.41
CA SER A 143 -14.74 9.92 3.64
C SER A 143 -14.06 10.84 4.66
N ALA A 144 -13.19 10.29 5.51
CA ALA A 144 -12.33 11.04 6.43
C ALA A 144 -11.03 11.54 5.77
N SER A 145 -10.84 11.25 4.47
CA SER A 145 -9.65 11.55 3.68
C SER A 145 -10.00 12.22 2.35
N SER A 146 -8.99 12.46 1.50
CA SER A 146 -9.20 12.87 0.10
C SER A 146 -10.30 12.04 -0.59
N CYS A 147 -11.21 12.72 -1.27
CA CYS A 147 -12.25 12.10 -2.10
C CYS A 147 -11.63 11.15 -3.16
N THR A 148 -10.40 11.41 -3.59
CA THR A 148 -9.65 10.59 -4.55
C THR A 148 -8.66 9.68 -3.84
N LEU A 149 -8.75 8.37 -4.09
CA LEU A 149 -7.77 7.37 -3.71
C LEU A 149 -6.86 7.05 -4.90
N ASN A 150 -5.56 6.96 -4.64
CA ASN A 150 -4.53 6.65 -5.63
C ASN A 150 -3.83 5.36 -5.24
N TYR A 151 -3.69 4.46 -6.21
CA TYR A 151 -2.90 3.25 -6.06
C TYR A 151 -1.54 3.42 -6.74
N LYS A 152 -0.45 3.20 -6.00
CA LYS A 152 0.91 3.31 -6.53
C LYS A 152 1.66 1.99 -6.34
N THR A 153 2.23 1.47 -7.42
CA THR A 153 3.09 0.26 -7.37
C THR A 153 4.38 0.57 -6.63
N ASP A 154 4.98 -0.46 -6.03
CA ASP A 154 6.31 -0.30 -5.42
C ASP A 154 7.40 -0.03 -6.46
N ASP A 155 7.31 -0.63 -7.66
CA ASP A 155 8.19 -0.30 -8.79
C ASP A 155 8.19 1.20 -9.14
N ALA A 156 7.02 1.85 -9.19
CA ALA A 156 6.93 3.29 -9.43
C ALA A 156 7.55 4.10 -8.28
N THR A 157 7.48 3.58 -7.04
CA THR A 157 8.19 4.17 -5.90
C THR A 157 9.70 4.04 -6.08
N TYR A 158 10.23 2.86 -6.37
CA TYR A 158 11.66 2.62 -6.56
C TYR A 158 12.26 3.34 -7.77
N ALA A 159 11.47 3.53 -8.82
CA ALA A 159 11.82 4.35 -9.99
C ALA A 159 11.75 5.86 -9.73
N ALA A 160 11.44 6.30 -8.49
CA ALA A 160 11.26 7.69 -8.12
C ALA A 160 10.19 8.44 -8.94
N VAL A 161 9.14 7.74 -9.39
CA VAL A 161 8.03 8.35 -10.14
C VAL A 161 7.07 9.03 -9.16
N TYR A 162 7.18 10.35 -9.02
CA TYR A 162 6.37 11.16 -8.10
C TYR A 162 5.80 12.39 -8.83
N ALA A 163 4.70 12.93 -8.30
CA ALA A 163 4.04 14.08 -8.93
C ALA A 163 4.80 15.39 -8.70
N THR A 164 5.61 15.45 -7.63
CA THR A 164 6.40 16.62 -7.24
C THR A 164 7.75 16.18 -6.69
N ASP A 165 8.76 17.04 -6.85
CA ASP A 165 10.08 16.82 -6.24
C ASP A 165 9.99 16.74 -4.72
N HIS A 166 9.15 17.57 -4.09
CA HIS A 166 8.93 17.50 -2.66
C HIS A 166 8.49 16.10 -2.20
N ALA A 167 7.56 15.47 -2.93
CA ALA A 167 7.09 14.13 -2.59
C ALA A 167 8.19 13.07 -2.80
N ALA A 168 9.02 13.21 -3.83
CA ALA A 168 10.16 12.34 -4.06
C ALA A 168 11.23 12.48 -2.96
N VAL A 169 11.58 13.71 -2.59
CA VAL A 169 12.53 14.03 -1.51
C VAL A 169 12.03 13.53 -0.16
N SER A 170 10.75 13.70 0.14
CA SER A 170 10.13 13.17 1.36
C SER A 170 10.18 11.63 1.44
N ALA A 171 10.25 10.98 0.28
CA ALA A 171 10.43 9.53 0.15
C ALA A 171 11.91 9.09 0.05
N GLY A 172 12.87 10.02 0.16
CA GLY A 172 14.31 9.73 0.18
C GLY A 172 15.02 9.79 -1.18
N PHE A 173 14.37 10.33 -2.22
CA PHE A 173 14.97 10.49 -3.56
C PHE A 173 15.49 11.91 -3.80
N ALA A 174 16.40 12.10 -4.76
CA ALA A 174 16.90 13.43 -5.09
C ALA A 174 15.84 14.35 -5.74
N GLY A 175 14.85 13.76 -6.40
CA GLY A 175 13.79 14.47 -7.14
C GLY A 175 12.86 13.50 -7.87
N ALA A 176 11.77 14.02 -8.41
CA ALA A 176 10.79 13.23 -9.14
C ALA A 176 11.31 12.88 -10.55
N LYS A 177 11.06 11.64 -10.97
CA LYS A 177 11.42 11.12 -12.31
C LYS A 177 10.19 10.78 -13.14
N ALA A 178 9.04 11.41 -12.85
CA ALA A 178 7.85 11.18 -13.65
C ALA A 178 8.07 11.62 -15.11
N PRO A 179 7.61 10.85 -16.11
CA PRO A 179 7.59 11.31 -17.49
C PRO A 179 6.85 12.64 -17.58
N GLY A 180 7.48 13.65 -18.19
CA GLY A 180 6.94 15.01 -18.33
C GLY A 180 5.73 15.13 -19.26
N HIS A 181 4.96 14.06 -19.46
CA HIS A 181 3.77 14.05 -20.30
C HIS A 181 2.55 14.58 -19.55
N LYS A 182 1.80 15.51 -20.16
CA LYS A 182 0.67 16.23 -19.51
C LYS A 182 -0.43 15.34 -18.94
N ASN A 183 -0.67 14.18 -19.56
CA ASN A 183 -1.71 13.23 -19.14
C ASN A 183 -1.18 12.14 -18.21
N PHE A 184 0.14 12.03 -18.04
CA PHE A 184 0.74 10.98 -17.22
C PHE A 184 0.26 11.08 -15.77
N LYS A 185 -0.12 9.94 -15.21
CA LYS A 185 -0.48 9.81 -13.79
C LYS A 185 0.56 8.95 -13.10
N VAL A 186 1.02 9.41 -11.94
CA VAL A 186 1.99 8.65 -11.13
C VAL A 186 1.38 7.42 -10.44
N SER A 187 0.05 7.34 -10.42
CA SER A 187 -0.70 6.20 -9.90
C SER A 187 -1.07 5.22 -11.02
N LYS A 188 -1.02 3.92 -10.74
CA LYS A 188 -1.49 2.87 -11.66
C LYS A 188 -3.01 2.84 -11.71
N TYR A 189 -3.66 2.89 -10.54
CA TYR A 189 -5.11 3.00 -10.44
C TYR A 189 -5.55 4.27 -9.71
N THR A 190 -6.71 4.79 -10.10
CA THR A 190 -7.40 5.87 -9.39
C THR A 190 -8.84 5.50 -9.09
N SER A 191 -9.34 6.01 -7.97
CA SER A 191 -10.75 5.97 -7.63
C SER A 191 -11.19 7.33 -7.13
N VAL A 192 -12.14 7.96 -7.82
CA VAL A 192 -12.77 9.21 -7.36
C VAL A 192 -14.01 8.87 -6.53
N GLY A 193 -14.24 9.64 -5.47
CA GLY A 193 -15.38 9.42 -4.59
C GLY A 193 -16.72 9.76 -5.24
N PHE A 194 -17.79 9.54 -4.48
CA PHE A 194 -19.17 9.48 -4.98
C PHE A 194 -19.65 10.81 -5.58
N GLN A 195 -19.79 10.89 -6.91
CA GLN A 195 -20.68 11.87 -7.55
C GLN A 195 -22.10 11.32 -7.55
N GLY A 196 -22.83 11.45 -6.45
CA GLY A 196 -24.28 11.19 -6.35
C GLY A 196 -24.74 9.73 -6.55
N ASN A 197 -23.92 8.88 -7.15
CA ASN A 197 -24.15 7.47 -7.36
C ASN A 197 -23.37 6.69 -6.30
N LYS A 198 -24.06 5.89 -5.48
CA LYS A 198 -23.49 4.99 -4.47
C LYS A 198 -22.69 3.85 -5.12
N LYS A 199 -21.66 4.16 -5.90
CA LYS A 199 -20.83 3.22 -6.64
C LYS A 199 -19.36 3.49 -6.41
N VAL A 200 -18.59 2.42 -6.30
CA VAL A 200 -17.13 2.42 -6.25
C VAL A 200 -16.63 2.17 -7.66
N MET A 201 -15.86 3.11 -8.20
CA MET A 201 -15.23 2.99 -9.51
C MET A 201 -13.71 2.92 -9.36
N MET A 202 -13.09 2.05 -10.15
CA MET A 202 -11.63 1.97 -10.29
C MET A 202 -11.23 2.16 -11.74
N LYS A 203 -10.32 3.11 -11.99
CA LYS A 203 -9.78 3.40 -13.32
C LYS A 203 -8.31 3.00 -13.40
N LEU A 204 -7.91 2.40 -14.52
CA LEU A 204 -6.52 2.19 -14.90
C LEU A 204 -6.01 3.43 -15.62
N ASN A 205 -4.84 3.92 -15.24
CA ASN A 205 -4.20 5.07 -15.84
C ASN A 205 -3.07 4.66 -16.80
N ASN A 206 -2.59 5.64 -17.58
CA ASN A 206 -1.42 5.51 -18.46
C ASN A 206 -1.57 4.47 -19.58
N ILE A 207 -2.77 4.35 -20.15
CA ILE A 207 -3.04 3.42 -21.25
C ILE A 207 -2.53 4.03 -22.55
N GLY A 208 -1.62 3.31 -23.23
CA GLY A 208 -1.04 3.71 -24.50
C GLY A 208 -0.12 4.95 -24.42
N PRO A 209 0.41 5.41 -25.58
CA PRO A 209 1.36 6.52 -25.65
C PRO A 209 0.78 7.86 -25.17
N ASP A 210 -0.55 8.04 -25.26
CA ASP A 210 -1.24 9.27 -24.84
C ASP A 210 -1.59 9.29 -23.35
N HIS A 211 -1.26 8.22 -22.63
CA HIS A 211 -1.53 8.02 -21.20
C HIS A 211 -3.01 8.20 -20.83
N LEU A 212 -3.89 7.51 -21.57
CA LEU A 212 -5.33 7.55 -21.33
C LEU A 212 -5.71 6.87 -20.00
N CYS A 213 -6.93 7.10 -19.56
CA CYS A 213 -7.50 6.46 -18.37
C CYS A 213 -8.81 5.75 -18.74
N SER A 214 -8.99 4.51 -18.31
CA SER A 214 -10.20 3.72 -18.59
C SER A 214 -10.78 3.12 -17.31
N LEU A 215 -12.11 2.94 -17.28
CA LEU A 215 -12.81 2.22 -16.21
C LEU A 215 -12.46 0.74 -16.29
N VAL A 216 -12.14 0.14 -15.13
CA VAL A 216 -11.77 -1.28 -15.00
C VAL A 216 -12.83 -2.04 -14.23
N ALA A 217 -13.34 -1.44 -13.17
CA ALA A 217 -14.38 -2.02 -12.34
C ALA A 217 -15.32 -0.95 -11.79
N GLU A 218 -16.61 -1.27 -11.71
CA GLU A 218 -17.64 -0.45 -11.10
C GLU A 218 -18.60 -1.34 -10.32
N MET A 219 -18.74 -1.09 -9.02
CA MET A 219 -19.60 -1.89 -8.15
C MET A 219 -20.42 -0.99 -7.21
N PRO A 220 -21.70 -1.30 -6.90
CA PRO A 220 -22.45 -0.58 -5.88
C PRO A 220 -21.73 -0.59 -4.52
N LEU A 221 -21.84 0.48 -3.74
CA LEU A 221 -21.21 0.60 -2.44
C LEU A 221 -21.68 -0.49 -1.48
N GLU A 222 -22.99 -0.78 -1.51
CA GLU A 222 -23.65 -1.75 -0.62
C GLU A 222 -23.45 -3.21 -1.09
N ALA A 223 -22.83 -3.43 -2.25
CA ALA A 223 -22.58 -4.79 -2.75
C ALA A 223 -21.51 -5.50 -1.93
N THR A 224 -21.61 -6.82 -1.85
CA THR A 224 -20.64 -7.67 -1.15
C THR A 224 -19.48 -8.04 -2.07
N THR A 225 -18.30 -8.23 -1.50
CA THR A 225 -17.08 -8.61 -2.27
C THR A 225 -17.13 -10.02 -2.85
N THR A 226 -18.16 -10.81 -2.54
CA THR A 226 -18.35 -12.18 -3.03
C THR A 226 -18.63 -12.28 -4.52
N ASP A 227 -19.17 -11.21 -5.14
CA ASP A 227 -19.60 -11.21 -6.54
C ASP A 227 -18.74 -10.28 -7.41
N ILE A 228 -17.52 -9.98 -6.95
CA ILE A 228 -16.62 -8.97 -7.57
C ILE A 228 -16.35 -9.26 -9.06
N ASP A 229 -16.44 -10.53 -9.46
CA ASP A 229 -16.21 -11.02 -10.81
C ASP A 229 -17.22 -10.48 -11.84
N GLU A 230 -18.44 -10.14 -11.40
CA GLU A 230 -19.49 -9.60 -12.27
C GLU A 230 -19.32 -8.11 -12.58
N TYR A 231 -18.44 -7.42 -11.84
CA TYR A 231 -18.31 -5.96 -11.86
C TYR A 231 -17.06 -5.47 -12.61
N PHE A 232 -16.30 -6.38 -13.21
CA PHE A 232 -15.21 -6.04 -14.10
C PHE A 232 -15.73 -5.74 -15.50
N GLN A 233 -15.29 -4.62 -16.06
CA GLN A 233 -15.53 -4.37 -17.48
C GLN A 233 -14.63 -5.31 -18.30
N THR A 234 -15.19 -5.93 -19.34
CA THR A 234 -14.37 -6.47 -20.42
C THR A 234 -13.57 -5.32 -21.01
N LEU A 235 -12.26 -5.30 -20.74
CA LEU A 235 -11.36 -4.35 -21.37
C LEU A 235 -11.46 -4.56 -22.90
N PRO A 236 -11.58 -3.50 -23.71
CA PRO A 236 -11.59 -3.66 -25.16
C PRO A 236 -10.33 -4.42 -25.58
N ALA A 237 -10.45 -5.36 -26.52
CA ALA A 237 -9.35 -6.24 -26.95
C ALA A 237 -8.08 -5.43 -27.29
N THR A 238 -8.24 -4.23 -27.83
CA THR A 238 -7.13 -3.31 -28.12
C THR A 238 -6.44 -2.73 -26.88
N ALA A 239 -7.13 -2.54 -25.75
CA ALA A 239 -6.48 -2.17 -24.49
C ALA A 239 -5.77 -3.36 -23.82
N SER A 240 -6.20 -4.60 -24.11
CA SER A 240 -5.57 -5.83 -23.66
C SER A 240 -4.32 -6.18 -24.49
N GLU A 241 -4.39 -6.02 -25.81
CA GLU A 241 -3.28 -6.28 -26.74
C GLU A 241 -2.12 -5.30 -26.53
N PHE A 242 -2.40 -4.05 -26.14
CA PHE A 242 -1.35 -3.05 -25.83
C PHE A 242 -0.70 -3.23 -24.45
N ALA A 243 -1.37 -3.86 -23.48
CA ALA A 243 -0.78 -4.14 -22.17
C ALA A 243 0.23 -5.30 -22.24
N GLU A 244 -0.06 -6.31 -23.07
CA GLU A 244 0.82 -7.47 -23.30
C GLU A 244 2.13 -7.08 -24.00
N GLU A 245 2.12 -6.15 -24.95
CA GLU A 245 3.34 -5.71 -25.65
C GLU A 245 4.29 -4.90 -24.74
N VAL A 246 3.74 -4.16 -23.77
CA VAL A 246 4.54 -3.45 -22.74
C VAL A 246 5.05 -4.41 -21.65
N LEU A 247 4.32 -5.48 -21.34
CA LEU A 247 4.74 -6.52 -20.38
C LEU A 247 5.75 -7.51 -20.98
N ALA A 248 5.64 -7.82 -22.27
CA ALA A 248 6.63 -8.64 -22.98
C ALA A 248 7.98 -7.91 -23.11
N ALA A 249 7.95 -6.59 -23.32
CA ALA A 249 9.16 -5.76 -23.39
C ALA A 249 9.89 -5.61 -22.03
N THR A 250 9.19 -5.75 -20.90
CA THR A 250 9.80 -5.74 -19.55
C THR A 250 10.31 -7.10 -19.10
N PHE A 251 9.88 -8.20 -19.73
CA PHE A 251 10.38 -9.55 -19.40
C PHE A 251 11.78 -9.82 -19.98
N GLU A 252 12.12 -9.25 -21.15
CA GLU A 252 13.45 -9.41 -21.77
C GLU A 252 14.56 -8.58 -21.10
N SER A 253 14.23 -7.64 -20.22
CA SER A 253 15.21 -6.74 -19.58
C SER A 253 15.59 -7.10 -18.14
N ASN A 254 14.93 -8.08 -17.51
CA ASN A 254 15.10 -8.39 -16.08
C ASN A 254 15.83 -9.71 -15.78
N HIS A 255 16.82 -10.09 -16.59
CA HIS A 255 17.70 -11.23 -16.27
C HIS A 255 19.07 -10.88 -15.69
N LEU A 256 19.30 -9.64 -15.26
CA LEU A 256 20.55 -9.27 -14.58
C LEU A 256 20.30 -8.18 -13.55
N MET A 257 19.96 -8.55 -12.31
CA MET A 257 20.40 -7.87 -11.08
C MET A 257 19.81 -8.60 -9.86
N THR A 258 20.27 -9.84 -9.66
CA THR A 258 20.43 -10.33 -8.29
C THR A 258 21.70 -9.70 -7.74
N ASP A 259 21.65 -9.28 -6.47
CA ASP A 259 22.76 -8.77 -5.66
C ASP A 259 23.09 -7.28 -5.83
N TYR A 260 22.44 -6.41 -5.03
CA TYR A 260 23.21 -5.38 -4.29
C TYR A 260 22.48 -4.73 -3.08
N TYR A 261 22.86 -5.18 -1.86
CA TYR A 261 23.17 -4.40 -0.62
C TYR A 261 22.06 -3.70 0.22
N PRO A 262 22.32 -3.36 1.51
CA PRO A 262 22.47 -4.26 2.66
C PRO A 262 21.59 -3.81 3.87
N VAL A 263 21.40 -4.71 4.83
CA VAL A 263 21.03 -4.36 6.21
C VAL A 263 22.22 -3.64 6.84
N GLU A 264 22.09 -2.34 7.11
CA GLU A 264 22.74 -1.56 8.18
C GLU A 264 22.81 -0.06 7.78
N ARG A 265 22.15 0.79 8.56
CA ARG A 265 22.65 2.13 8.86
C ARG A 265 22.40 2.43 10.32
N ASP A 266 23.41 2.09 11.12
CA ASP A 266 23.79 2.93 12.24
C ASP A 266 24.16 4.33 11.71
N ARG A 267 23.44 5.35 12.17
CA ARG A 267 23.88 6.75 12.11
C ARG A 267 23.38 7.48 13.35
N SER A 268 24.14 7.32 14.44
CA SER A 268 24.40 8.43 15.35
C SER A 268 24.91 9.64 14.55
N SER A 269 24.05 10.59 14.22
CA SER A 269 24.45 11.91 13.73
C SER A 269 23.29 12.89 13.93
N SER A 270 23.41 13.65 15.01
CA SER A 270 22.78 14.95 15.26
C SER A 270 22.37 15.68 13.97
N TRP A 271 21.07 15.91 13.80
CA TRP A 271 20.60 17.00 12.95
C TRP A 271 20.41 18.22 13.85
N SER A 272 21.47 19.01 13.92
CA SER A 272 21.43 20.38 14.43
C SER A 272 20.46 21.21 13.59
N ALA A 273 19.63 21.97 14.29
CA ALA A 273 18.85 23.07 13.76
C ALA A 273 19.72 23.94 12.83
N TYR A 274 19.19 24.25 11.65
CA TYR A 274 19.63 25.42 10.90
C TYR A 274 18.61 26.52 11.07
N ASP A 275 19.02 27.47 11.89
CA ASP A 275 18.58 28.86 11.90
C ASP A 275 18.60 29.45 10.48
N TYR A 276 17.54 30.17 10.14
CA TYR A 276 17.64 31.30 9.22
C TYR A 276 16.83 32.46 9.80
N ASN A 277 17.55 33.43 10.37
CA ASN A 277 17.01 34.76 10.60
C ASN A 277 18.01 35.82 10.15
N SER A 278 17.45 36.98 9.81
CA SER A 278 18.05 38.23 9.32
C SER A 278 18.47 38.20 7.84
N GLY A 279 18.00 39.07 6.95
CA GLY A 279 17.31 40.34 7.11
C GLY A 279 18.09 41.43 6.37
N SER A 280 17.51 42.00 5.33
CA SER A 280 17.83 43.37 4.90
C SER A 280 16.76 43.81 3.90
N GLY A 281 15.96 44.78 4.33
CA GLY A 281 14.92 45.38 3.51
C GLY A 281 15.44 46.42 2.51
N SER A 282 14.63 46.58 1.45
CA SER A 282 14.18 47.86 0.86
C SER A 282 15.19 48.75 0.09
N PRO A 283 14.73 49.69 -0.77
CA PRO A 283 13.43 49.82 -1.46
C PRO A 283 13.49 50.26 -2.95
N LYS A 284 12.31 50.19 -3.61
CA LYS A 284 11.75 51.09 -4.66
C LYS A 284 12.60 51.45 -5.90
N LYS A 285 12.10 51.06 -7.07
CA LYS A 285 11.34 51.94 -7.98
C LYS A 285 10.48 51.10 -8.93
#